data_AF-A0A1J8Q8C3-F1
#
_entry.id   AF-A0A1J8Q8C3-F1
#
_cell.length_a   1.000
_cell.length_b   1.000
_cell.length_c   1.000
_cell.angle_alpha   90.00
_cell.angle_beta   90.00
_cell.angle_gamma   90.00
#
_symmetry.space_group_name_H-M   'P 1'
#
loop_
_entity.id
_entity.type
_entity.pdbx_description
1 polymer ?
#
loop_
_entity_poly.entity_id
_entity_poly.type
_entity_poly.pdbx_seq_one_letter_code
_entity_poly.pdbx_strand_id
1 'polypeptide(L)'
;MHALLCGLKVLVSTHGVSDRSMGSHGYSTFTGVGHLYIDYLPSVTFEVDNFVLDGQVIRAATKLYNAVLSSTSAVTKLLPPSAYLHLLSANSTPPHELGMTSQSVIFLLEYRAALVVKNFPQTQVNDTSEDAKIGGRLYRLYLLTPAESALVDLFLVGLIHPMGAGDPTQDLHLYSLTTAEGALVYLFSVGLIHPTGAGDPTHDLRLAIKALCLEILPNAGLTDAFGFLDWSLDSALGVSDGRVYEAVWQRVQMEPMNKDQVTPAYAV
;
A
#
# COMPACT_ATOMS: atom_id res chain seq x y z
N MET A 1 -7.10 -17.70 7.01
CA MET A 1 -6.35 -18.02 5.77
C MET A 1 -7.02 -17.43 4.54
N HIS A 2 -8.19 -17.90 4.09
CA HIS A 2 -8.85 -17.37 2.87
C HIS A 2 -8.99 -15.83 2.85
N ALA A 3 -9.62 -15.23 3.87
CA ALA A 3 -9.79 -13.77 3.94
C ALA A 3 -8.46 -12.99 3.95
N LEU A 4 -7.39 -13.55 4.52
CA LEU A 4 -6.07 -12.93 4.53
C LEU A 4 -5.45 -12.92 3.12
N LEU A 5 -5.54 -14.04 2.41
CA LEU A 5 -5.06 -14.16 1.03
C LEU A 5 -5.84 -13.25 0.08
N CYS A 6 -7.17 -13.16 0.24
CA CYS A 6 -7.99 -12.22 -0.51
C CYS A 6 -7.54 -10.77 -0.28
N GLY A 7 -7.33 -10.37 0.98
CA GLY A 7 -6.86 -9.02 1.31
C GLY A 7 -5.46 -8.73 0.77
N LEU A 8 -4.54 -9.68 0.89
CA LEU A 8 -3.17 -9.53 0.39
C LEU A 8 -3.13 -9.42 -1.14
N LYS A 9 -3.94 -10.19 -1.87
CA LYS A 9 -4.09 -10.06 -3.32
C LYS A 9 -4.52 -8.65 -3.70
N VAL A 10 -5.56 -8.12 -3.05
CA VAL A 10 -6.06 -6.77 -3.33
C VAL A 10 -4.99 -5.72 -3.04
N LEU A 11 -4.27 -5.85 -1.92
CA LEU A 11 -3.21 -4.93 -1.52
C LEU A 11 -2.09 -4.86 -2.56
N VAL A 12 -1.53 -6.02 -2.92
CA VAL A 12 -0.41 -6.10 -3.87
C VAL A 12 -0.86 -5.63 -5.25
N SER A 13 -1.97 -6.16 -5.76
CA SER A 13 -2.51 -5.77 -7.09
C SER A 13 -2.82 -4.28 -7.22
N THR A 14 -3.14 -3.59 -6.13
CA THR A 14 -3.42 -2.15 -6.15
C THR A 14 -2.16 -1.27 -6.12
N HIS A 15 -1.07 -1.74 -5.50
CA HIS A 15 0.15 -0.94 -5.26
C HIS A 15 1.34 -1.31 -6.16
N GLY A 16 1.13 -2.03 -7.27
CA GLY A 16 2.22 -2.63 -8.04
C GLY A 16 3.08 -1.67 -8.86
N VAL A 17 2.50 -1.01 -9.88
CA VAL A 17 3.27 -0.28 -10.90
C VAL A 17 2.77 1.16 -11.06
N SER A 18 3.70 2.12 -11.06
CA SER A 18 3.44 3.54 -11.37
C SER A 18 4.54 4.12 -12.26
N ASP A 19 4.15 4.91 -13.26
CA ASP A 19 5.01 5.55 -14.26
C ASP A 19 5.41 7.00 -13.90
N ARG A 20 4.79 7.56 -12.85
CA ARG A 20 4.80 9.00 -12.58
C ARG A 20 6.12 9.55 -12.03
N SER A 21 6.98 8.70 -11.49
CA SER A 21 8.29 9.10 -10.93
C SER A 21 9.33 9.42 -12.01
N MET A 22 9.14 8.94 -13.24
CA MET A 22 10.10 9.10 -14.35
C MET A 22 9.86 10.35 -15.20
N GLY A 23 8.95 11.24 -14.77
CA GLY A 23 8.58 12.45 -15.51
C GLY A 23 8.00 12.15 -16.90
N SER A 24 8.20 13.08 -17.85
CA SER A 24 7.69 12.92 -19.21
C SER A 24 8.35 11.78 -19.98
N HIS A 25 9.59 11.41 -19.64
CA HIS A 25 10.25 10.28 -20.27
C HIS A 25 9.56 8.96 -19.92
N GLY A 26 8.97 8.84 -18.72
CA GLY A 26 8.16 7.70 -18.27
C GLY A 26 7.05 7.30 -19.25
N TYR A 27 6.47 8.28 -19.95
CA TYR A 27 5.38 8.07 -20.90
C TYR A 27 5.84 7.43 -22.23
N SER A 28 7.13 7.46 -22.52
CA SER A 28 7.67 6.85 -23.73
C SER A 28 7.61 5.33 -23.66
N THR A 29 7.26 4.67 -24.77
CA THR A 29 7.34 3.20 -24.89
C THR A 29 8.74 2.66 -24.58
N PHE A 30 9.79 3.46 -24.78
CA PHE A 30 11.17 3.05 -24.55
C PHE A 30 11.52 2.80 -23.08
N THR A 31 10.66 3.21 -22.14
CA THR A 31 10.90 3.02 -20.70
C THR A 31 10.55 1.61 -20.21
N GLY A 32 9.81 0.82 -20.97
CA GLY A 32 9.34 -0.52 -20.57
C GLY A 32 8.24 -0.50 -19.50
N VAL A 33 8.16 0.54 -18.66
CA VAL A 33 7.18 0.66 -17.57
C VAL A 33 5.75 0.70 -18.08
N GLY A 34 5.50 1.29 -19.25
CA GLY A 34 4.18 1.28 -19.89
C GLY A 34 3.71 -0.14 -20.21
N HIS A 35 4.59 -1.00 -20.74
CA HIS A 35 4.29 -2.41 -21.00
C HIS A 35 4.06 -3.18 -19.71
N LEU A 36 4.95 -3.01 -18.72
CA LEU A 36 4.79 -3.61 -17.39
C LEU A 36 3.45 -3.24 -16.74
N TYR A 37 3.04 -1.96 -16.84
CA TYR A 37 1.76 -1.50 -16.33
C TYR A 37 0.59 -2.16 -17.06
N ILE A 38 0.63 -2.28 -18.39
CA ILE A 38 -0.41 -2.94 -19.18
C ILE A 38 -0.54 -4.41 -18.82
N ASP A 39 0.58 -5.13 -18.66
CA ASP A 39 0.59 -6.55 -18.30
C ASP A 39 0.15 -6.77 -16.85
N TYR A 40 0.45 -5.80 -15.97
CA TYR A 40 0.07 -5.84 -14.57
C TYR A 40 -1.40 -5.47 -14.32
N LEU A 41 -1.96 -4.54 -15.11
CA LEU A 41 -3.30 -3.99 -14.90
C LEU A 41 -4.39 -5.08 -14.78
N PRO A 42 -4.41 -6.16 -15.58
CA PRO A 42 -5.36 -7.25 -15.42
C PRO A 42 -5.32 -7.97 -14.07
N SER A 43 -4.24 -7.89 -13.29
CA SER A 43 -4.12 -8.54 -11.98
C SER A 43 -5.18 -8.09 -10.98
N VAL A 44 -5.73 -6.89 -11.13
CA VAL A 44 -6.84 -6.38 -10.31
C VAL A 44 -8.16 -7.10 -10.58
N THR A 45 -8.28 -7.77 -11.73
CA THR A 45 -9.51 -8.40 -12.23
C THR A 45 -9.40 -9.91 -12.39
N PHE A 46 -8.21 -10.45 -12.71
CA PHE A 46 -7.99 -11.88 -12.87
C PHE A 46 -8.30 -12.65 -11.58
N GLU A 47 -8.70 -13.92 -11.77
CA GLU A 47 -9.26 -14.85 -10.77
C GLU A 47 -10.56 -14.37 -10.14
N VAL A 48 -10.51 -13.23 -9.43
CA VAL A 48 -11.63 -12.56 -8.79
C VAL A 48 -11.36 -11.05 -8.76
N ASP A 49 -12.36 -10.27 -9.18
CA ASP A 49 -12.33 -8.81 -9.11
C ASP A 49 -12.06 -8.32 -7.67
N ASN A 50 -11.17 -7.33 -7.53
CA ASN A 50 -10.80 -6.76 -6.23
C ASN A 50 -12.03 -6.29 -5.43
N PHE A 51 -13.06 -5.74 -6.07
CA PHE A 51 -14.32 -5.35 -5.42
C PHE A 51 -15.01 -6.53 -4.72
N VAL A 52 -15.01 -7.70 -5.37
CA VAL A 52 -15.66 -8.91 -4.84
C VAL A 52 -14.84 -9.49 -3.68
N LEU A 53 -13.51 -9.49 -3.81
CA LEU A 53 -12.61 -9.94 -2.75
C LEU A 53 -12.72 -9.06 -1.50
N ASP A 54 -12.78 -7.74 -1.67
CA ASP A 54 -12.99 -6.80 -0.56
C ASP A 54 -14.26 -7.15 0.23
N GLY A 55 -15.36 -7.44 -0.47
CA GLY A 55 -16.60 -7.87 0.16
C GLY A 55 -16.46 -9.15 0.99
N GLN A 56 -15.61 -10.10 0.57
CA GLN A 56 -15.36 -11.34 1.32
C GLN A 56 -14.56 -11.08 2.59
N VAL A 57 -13.56 -10.19 2.53
CA VAL A 57 -12.74 -9.83 3.70
C VAL A 57 -13.59 -9.11 4.75
N ILE A 58 -14.44 -8.16 4.34
CA ILE A 58 -15.37 -7.45 5.25
C ILE A 58 -16.29 -8.43 5.95
N ARG A 59 -16.95 -9.33 5.20
CA ARG A 59 -17.89 -10.30 5.77
C ARG A 59 -17.20 -11.19 6.81
N ALA A 60 -15.97 -11.59 6.56
CA ALA A 60 -15.17 -12.36 7.51
C ALA A 60 -14.84 -11.55 8.78
N ALA A 61 -14.41 -10.30 8.63
CA ALA A 61 -14.09 -9.40 9.75
C ALA A 61 -15.32 -9.10 10.62
N THR A 62 -16.45 -8.73 10.01
CA THR A 62 -17.70 -8.46 10.73
C THR A 62 -18.23 -9.69 11.46
N LYS A 63 -18.11 -10.88 10.85
CA LYS A 63 -18.49 -12.14 11.51
C LYS A 63 -17.63 -12.40 12.74
N LEU A 64 -16.32 -12.12 12.67
CA LEU A 64 -15.41 -12.27 13.79
C LEU A 64 -15.69 -11.26 14.90
N TYR A 65 -15.93 -10.00 14.55
CA TYR A 65 -16.32 -8.96 15.50
C TYR A 65 -17.59 -9.33 16.27
N ASN A 66 -18.64 -9.80 15.57
CA ASN A 66 -19.87 -10.26 16.21
C ASN A 66 -19.65 -11.48 17.13
N ALA A 67 -18.74 -12.38 16.77
CA ALA A 67 -18.35 -13.50 17.62
C ALA A 67 -17.63 -13.03 18.91
N VAL A 68 -16.77 -12.01 18.81
CA VAL A 68 -16.09 -11.41 19.97
C VAL A 68 -17.09 -10.66 20.87
N LEU A 69 -18.06 -9.95 20.30
CA LEU A 69 -19.09 -9.25 21.06
C LEU A 69 -20.01 -10.21 21.81
N SER A 70 -20.34 -11.35 21.21
CA SER A 70 -21.25 -12.35 21.80
C SER A 70 -20.58 -13.28 22.82
N SER A 71 -19.25 -13.42 22.80
CA SER A 71 -18.53 -14.30 23.73
C SER A 71 -17.23 -13.65 24.20
N THR A 72 -17.22 -13.16 25.45
CA THR A 72 -16.03 -12.59 26.11
C THR A 72 -14.85 -13.58 26.18
N SER A 73 -15.13 -14.89 26.21
CA SER A 73 -14.10 -15.95 26.23
C SER A 73 -13.42 -16.18 24.88
N ALA A 74 -14.02 -15.71 23.77
CA ALA A 74 -13.45 -15.86 22.42
C ALA A 74 -12.17 -15.02 22.25
N VAL A 75 -12.00 -13.98 23.07
CA VAL A 75 -10.82 -13.09 23.10
C VAL A 75 -9.51 -13.90 23.25
N THR A 76 -9.51 -14.99 23.99
CA THR A 76 -8.29 -15.78 24.22
C THR A 76 -7.89 -16.73 23.08
N LYS A 77 -8.71 -16.84 22.03
CA LYS A 77 -8.51 -17.78 20.89
C LYS A 77 -8.44 -17.09 19.52
N LEU A 78 -8.22 -15.78 19.46
CA LEU A 78 -8.06 -15.12 18.17
C LEU A 78 -6.72 -15.47 17.52
N LEU A 79 -6.75 -15.63 16.20
CA LEU A 79 -5.54 -15.82 15.41
C LEU A 79 -4.74 -14.50 15.39
N PRO A 80 -3.40 -14.54 15.29
CA PRO A 80 -2.55 -13.34 15.27
C PRO A 80 -3.03 -12.18 14.37
N PRO A 81 -3.42 -12.39 13.09
CA PRO A 81 -3.92 -11.31 12.22
C PRO A 81 -5.27 -10.70 12.64
N SER A 82 -5.92 -11.26 13.65
CA SER A 82 -7.18 -10.78 14.19
C SER A 82 -7.07 -10.25 15.63
N ALA A 83 -5.87 -10.26 16.20
CA ALA A 83 -5.62 -9.84 17.58
C ALA A 83 -6.01 -8.37 17.84
N TYR A 84 -5.95 -7.51 16.82
CA TYR A 84 -6.35 -6.10 16.93
C TYR A 84 -7.79 -5.90 17.42
N LEU A 85 -8.70 -6.88 17.23
CA LEU A 85 -10.08 -6.79 17.71
C LEU A 85 -10.20 -6.79 19.24
N HIS A 86 -9.16 -7.23 19.97
CA HIS A 86 -9.10 -7.07 21.43
C HIS A 86 -9.07 -5.61 21.86
N LEU A 87 -8.54 -4.73 21.01
CA LEU A 87 -8.47 -3.29 21.29
C LEU A 87 -9.85 -2.63 21.30
N LEU A 88 -10.93 -3.33 20.94
CA LEU A 88 -12.31 -2.84 21.06
C LEU A 88 -12.97 -3.23 22.39
N SER A 89 -12.32 -4.09 23.18
CA SER A 89 -12.72 -4.41 24.55
C SER A 89 -12.63 -3.15 25.43
N ALA A 90 -13.58 -2.95 26.34
CA ALA A 90 -13.82 -1.71 27.10
C ALA A 90 -12.65 -1.17 27.95
N ASN A 91 -11.50 -1.85 27.98
CA ASN A 91 -10.34 -1.51 28.80
C ASN A 91 -9.18 -0.86 28.03
N SER A 92 -9.27 -0.70 26.70
CA SER A 92 -8.22 -0.06 25.90
C SER A 92 -8.41 1.47 25.88
N THR A 93 -7.34 2.20 26.19
CA THR A 93 -7.29 3.66 26.00
C THR A 93 -6.83 3.97 24.57
N PRO A 94 -7.48 4.90 23.86
CA PRO A 94 -7.02 5.30 22.53
C PRO A 94 -5.62 5.93 22.64
N PRO A 95 -4.71 5.67 21.68
CA PRO A 95 -3.43 6.34 21.63
C PRO A 95 -3.66 7.85 21.53
N HIS A 96 -3.15 8.62 22.49
CA HIS A 96 -3.33 10.08 22.56
C HIS A 96 -2.23 10.87 21.83
N GLU A 97 -1.09 10.24 21.53
CA GLU A 97 0.06 10.86 20.88
C GLU A 97 0.62 9.97 19.77
N LEU A 98 1.04 10.59 18.67
CA LEU A 98 1.72 9.89 17.57
C LEU A 98 3.16 9.60 18.00
N GLY A 99 3.42 8.43 18.55
CA GLY A 99 4.80 7.96 18.73
C GLY A 99 5.43 7.68 17.36
N MET A 100 6.60 8.24 17.07
CA MET A 100 7.35 7.97 15.83
C MET A 100 8.05 6.61 15.82
N THR A 101 7.81 5.76 16.82
CA THR A 101 8.39 4.41 16.84
C THR A 101 7.53 3.45 16.04
N SER A 102 8.16 2.43 15.43
CA SER A 102 7.42 1.42 14.63
C SER A 102 6.28 0.78 15.42
N GLN A 103 6.48 0.50 16.71
CA GLN A 103 5.46 -0.11 17.58
C GLN A 103 4.26 0.81 17.82
N SER A 104 4.50 2.11 18.04
CA SER A 104 3.43 3.09 18.23
C SER A 104 2.59 3.27 16.96
N VAL A 105 3.24 3.28 15.80
CA VAL A 105 2.57 3.41 14.50
C VAL A 105 1.73 2.16 14.20
N ILE A 106 2.27 0.96 14.47
CA ILE A 106 1.54 -0.30 14.33
C ILE A 106 0.29 -0.29 15.22
N PHE A 107 0.43 0.04 16.50
CA PHE A 107 -0.69 0.11 17.43
C PHE A 107 -1.77 1.10 16.96
N LEU A 108 -1.37 2.24 16.41
CA LEU A 108 -2.29 3.22 15.82
C LEU A 108 -3.05 2.65 14.61
N LEU A 109 -2.35 1.93 13.72
CA LEU A 109 -2.95 1.29 12.54
C LEU A 109 -3.88 0.11 12.92
N GLU A 110 -3.52 -0.67 13.93
CA GLU A 110 -4.36 -1.73 14.50
C GLU A 110 -5.63 -1.15 15.13
N TYR A 111 -5.50 -0.09 15.93
CA TYR A 111 -6.63 0.57 16.56
C TYR A 111 -7.56 1.20 15.52
N ARG A 112 -6.97 1.82 14.47
CA ARG A 112 -7.71 2.27 13.28
C ARG A 112 -8.52 1.12 12.69
N ALA A 113 -7.89 -0.02 12.38
CA ALA A 113 -8.55 -1.19 11.80
C ALA A 113 -9.68 -1.73 12.69
N ALA A 114 -9.52 -1.66 14.01
CA ALA A 114 -10.55 -2.08 14.95
C ALA A 114 -11.78 -1.15 14.90
N LEU A 115 -11.58 0.17 14.96
CA LEU A 115 -12.67 1.16 14.93
C LEU A 115 -13.43 1.15 13.61
N VAL A 116 -12.67 0.99 12.54
CA VAL A 116 -13.13 0.59 11.21
C VAL A 116 -14.20 -0.49 11.40
N VAL A 117 -13.83 -1.71 11.83
CA VAL A 117 -14.74 -2.88 11.92
C VAL A 117 -15.98 -2.60 12.78
N LYS A 118 -15.81 -1.86 13.87
CA LYS A 118 -16.90 -1.46 14.77
C LYS A 118 -17.97 -0.58 14.09
N ASN A 119 -17.55 0.37 13.25
CA ASN A 119 -18.47 1.35 12.65
C ASN A 119 -19.25 0.80 11.45
N PHE A 120 -18.78 -0.28 10.82
CA PHE A 120 -19.37 -0.82 9.58
C PHE A 120 -20.82 -1.32 9.68
N PRO A 121 -21.22 -2.08 10.73
CA PRO A 121 -22.61 -2.51 10.87
C PRO A 121 -23.59 -1.33 11.04
N GLN A 122 -23.15 -0.24 11.67
CA GLN A 122 -23.99 0.94 11.90
C GLN A 122 -24.28 1.70 10.61
N THR A 123 -23.34 1.71 9.66
CA THR A 123 -23.52 2.32 8.34
C THR A 123 -24.49 1.53 7.45
N GLN A 124 -24.54 0.20 7.58
CA GLN A 124 -25.47 -0.64 6.80
C GLN A 124 -26.95 -0.52 7.20
N VAL A 125 -27.23 -0.17 8.46
CA VAL A 125 -28.61 -0.14 9.00
C VAL A 125 -29.33 1.17 8.66
N ASN A 126 -28.60 2.27 8.46
CA ASN A 126 -29.18 3.61 8.32
C ASN A 126 -29.44 4.06 6.88
N ASP A 127 -28.82 3.43 5.86
CA ASP A 127 -28.97 3.84 4.45
C ASP A 127 -29.82 2.85 3.64
N THR A 128 -31.08 3.21 3.38
CA THR A 128 -32.04 2.50 2.51
C THR A 128 -32.00 2.93 1.04
N SER A 129 -31.08 3.82 0.67
CA SER A 129 -30.88 4.26 -0.73
C SER A 129 -30.08 3.22 -1.52
N GLU A 130 -30.46 2.95 -2.77
CA GLU A 130 -29.66 2.16 -3.72
C GLU A 130 -28.24 2.74 -3.92
N ASP A 131 -28.02 4.02 -3.60
CA ASP A 131 -26.70 4.65 -3.52
C ASP A 131 -25.83 4.14 -2.36
N ALA A 132 -26.37 3.41 -1.39
CA ALA A 132 -25.60 2.68 -0.38
C ALA A 132 -24.71 1.57 -0.98
N LYS A 133 -25.02 1.12 -2.21
CA LYS A 133 -24.14 0.25 -3.00
C LYS A 133 -22.93 1.04 -3.58
N ILE A 134 -23.07 2.36 -3.74
CA ILE A 134 -22.04 3.30 -4.21
C ILE A 134 -21.29 3.94 -3.02
N GLY A 135 -21.91 4.04 -1.84
CA GLY A 135 -21.30 4.35 -0.55
C GLY A 135 -20.24 3.33 -0.09
N GLY A 136 -20.07 2.26 -0.86
CA GLY A 136 -18.91 1.40 -0.79
C GLY A 136 -17.60 2.05 -1.28
N ARG A 137 -17.60 3.18 -1.98
CA ARG A 137 -16.33 3.76 -2.46
C ARG A 137 -15.36 4.22 -1.35
N LEU A 138 -15.83 4.34 -0.09
CA LEU A 138 -14.96 4.57 1.08
C LEU A 138 -14.40 3.27 1.71
N TYR A 139 -14.90 2.07 1.37
CA TYR A 139 -14.41 0.79 1.93
C TYR A 139 -13.04 0.37 1.37
N ARG A 140 -12.60 0.93 0.24
CA ARG A 140 -11.29 0.60 -0.37
C ARG A 140 -10.11 1.01 0.51
N LEU A 141 -10.28 2.02 1.37
CA LEU A 141 -9.23 2.45 2.29
C LEU A 141 -9.20 1.63 3.60
N TYR A 142 -10.16 0.74 3.80
CA TYR A 142 -10.58 0.22 5.11
C TYR A 142 -10.18 -1.26 5.33
N LEU A 143 -9.93 -2.03 4.27
CA LEU A 143 -9.49 -3.44 4.35
C LEU A 143 -8.01 -3.67 4.08
N LEU A 144 -7.33 -2.66 3.55
CA LEU A 144 -5.89 -2.69 3.37
C LEU A 144 -5.20 -2.70 4.74
N THR A 145 -5.77 -2.10 5.78
CA THR A 145 -5.09 -1.90 7.08
C THR A 145 -4.81 -3.14 7.91
N PRO A 146 -5.70 -4.14 8.08
CA PRO A 146 -5.34 -5.36 8.80
C PRO A 146 -4.44 -6.29 7.98
N ALA A 147 -4.45 -6.18 6.64
CA ALA A 147 -3.50 -6.90 5.78
C ALA A 147 -2.11 -6.24 5.80
N GLU A 148 -2.05 -4.90 5.80
CA GLU A 148 -0.85 -4.09 5.95
C GLU A 148 -0.27 -4.20 7.36
N SER A 149 -1.10 -4.16 8.41
CA SER A 149 -0.65 -4.39 9.79
C SER A 149 -0.17 -5.83 9.96
N ALA A 150 -0.89 -6.83 9.42
CA ALA A 150 -0.44 -8.21 9.45
C ALA A 150 0.84 -8.45 8.63
N LEU A 151 1.09 -7.70 7.55
CA LEU A 151 2.38 -7.72 6.84
C LEU A 151 3.48 -7.11 7.70
N VAL A 152 3.22 -5.97 8.35
CA VAL A 152 4.17 -5.36 9.27
C VAL A 152 4.46 -6.31 10.45
N ASP A 153 3.45 -6.97 11.01
CA ASP A 153 3.59 -7.97 12.07
C ASP A 153 4.34 -9.22 11.60
N LEU A 154 4.07 -9.71 10.39
CA LEU A 154 4.76 -10.87 9.81
C LEU A 154 6.25 -10.57 9.59
N PHE A 155 6.58 -9.34 9.21
CA PHE A 155 7.97 -8.86 9.11
C PHE A 155 8.60 -8.65 10.50
N LEU A 156 7.89 -8.06 11.47
CA LEU A 156 8.38 -7.84 12.84
C LEU A 156 8.64 -9.16 13.60
N VAL A 157 7.82 -10.18 13.36
CA VAL A 157 7.95 -11.53 13.94
C VAL A 157 9.13 -12.31 13.31
N GLY A 158 9.85 -11.72 12.34
CA GLY A 158 11.10 -12.27 11.84
C GLY A 158 10.93 -13.49 10.93
N LEU A 159 9.73 -13.70 10.37
CA LEU A 159 9.53 -14.76 9.37
C LEU A 159 10.29 -14.44 8.06
N ILE A 160 10.68 -13.18 7.88
CA ILE A 160 11.61 -12.70 6.86
C ILE A 160 12.90 -12.31 7.61
N HIS A 161 13.78 -13.28 7.81
CA HIS A 161 15.12 -12.99 8.30
C HIS A 161 15.90 -12.23 7.21
N PRO A 162 16.60 -11.12 7.52
CA PRO A 162 17.55 -10.53 6.60
C PRO A 162 18.68 -11.52 6.34
N MET A 163 18.64 -12.20 5.21
CA MET A 163 19.82 -12.82 4.63
C MET A 163 20.59 -11.74 3.86
N GLY A 164 21.23 -10.79 4.54
CA GLY A 164 21.95 -9.71 3.86
C GLY A 164 22.47 -8.58 4.75
N ALA A 165 23.33 -7.73 4.17
CA ALA A 165 24.03 -6.63 4.84
C ALA A 165 23.26 -5.29 4.88
N GLY A 166 22.04 -5.23 4.33
CA GLY A 166 21.13 -4.09 4.48
C GLY A 166 20.17 -4.34 5.64
N ASP A 167 19.88 -3.31 6.43
CA ASP A 167 18.94 -3.40 7.55
C ASP A 167 17.49 -3.22 7.04
N PRO A 168 16.70 -4.30 6.82
CA PRO A 168 15.34 -4.19 6.29
C PRO A 168 14.39 -3.51 7.28
N THR A 169 14.82 -3.28 8.52
CA THR A 169 13.99 -2.64 9.53
C THR A 169 13.74 -1.16 9.19
N GLN A 170 14.66 -0.50 8.48
CA GLN A 170 14.51 0.88 8.05
C GLN A 170 13.45 1.04 6.96
N ASP A 171 13.50 0.18 5.94
CA ASP A 171 12.52 0.16 4.85
C ASP A 171 11.10 -0.15 5.38
N LEU A 172 11.03 -1.10 6.33
CA LEU A 172 9.78 -1.43 7.01
C LEU A 172 9.24 -0.25 7.84
N HIS A 173 10.12 0.45 8.55
CA HIS A 173 9.73 1.61 9.33
C HIS A 173 9.21 2.73 8.41
N LEU A 174 9.89 3.00 7.30
CA LEU A 174 9.43 3.94 6.29
C LEU A 174 8.06 3.55 5.71
N TYR A 175 7.87 2.26 5.41
CA TYR A 175 6.57 1.75 4.95
C TYR A 175 5.47 1.98 5.99
N SER A 176 5.73 1.70 7.27
CA SER A 176 4.74 1.92 8.34
C SER A 176 4.31 3.39 8.47
N LEU A 177 5.28 4.33 8.37
CA LEU A 177 5.01 5.76 8.49
C LEU A 177 4.28 6.32 7.26
N THR A 178 4.65 5.90 6.05
CA THR A 178 3.96 6.33 4.82
C THR A 178 2.54 5.78 4.75
N THR A 179 2.30 4.56 5.23
CA THR A 179 0.94 4.01 5.41
C THR A 179 0.13 4.82 6.43
N ALA A 180 0.74 5.25 7.54
CA ALA A 180 0.10 6.13 8.51
C ALA A 180 -0.21 7.53 7.92
N GLU A 181 0.67 8.06 7.06
CA GLU A 181 0.42 9.32 6.34
C GLU A 181 -0.76 9.19 5.38
N GLY A 182 -0.84 8.10 4.61
CA GLY A 182 -1.99 7.81 3.74
C GLY A 182 -3.30 7.63 4.51
N ALA A 183 -3.22 7.23 5.78
CA ALA A 183 -4.34 7.02 6.69
C ALA A 183 -4.87 8.28 7.39
N LEU A 184 -4.17 9.43 7.28
CA LEU A 184 -4.43 10.61 8.10
C LEU A 184 -5.90 11.06 8.08
N VAL A 185 -6.53 11.05 6.90
CA VAL A 185 -7.94 11.47 6.74
C VAL A 185 -8.86 10.68 7.67
N TYR A 186 -8.62 9.37 7.79
CA TYR A 186 -9.43 8.51 8.67
C TYR A 186 -9.04 8.67 10.14
N LEU A 187 -7.75 8.83 10.43
CA LEU A 187 -7.26 9.03 11.79
C LEU A 187 -7.83 10.31 12.41
N PHE A 188 -7.98 11.37 11.61
CA PHE A 188 -8.68 12.59 12.03
C PHE A 188 -10.19 12.41 12.14
N SER A 189 -10.83 11.72 11.19
CA SER A 189 -12.29 11.56 11.20
C SER A 189 -12.80 10.77 12.40
N VAL A 190 -11.99 9.83 12.92
CA VAL A 190 -12.33 9.04 14.10
C VAL A 190 -11.82 9.67 15.41
N GLY A 191 -11.07 10.78 15.32
CA GLY A 191 -10.52 11.44 16.51
C GLY A 191 -9.41 10.64 17.19
N LEU A 192 -8.64 9.87 16.42
CA LEU A 192 -7.41 9.23 16.93
C LEU A 192 -6.26 10.23 17.00
N ILE A 193 -6.22 11.17 16.05
CA ILE A 193 -5.30 12.29 16.05
C ILE A 193 -6.11 13.55 16.30
N HIS A 194 -5.76 14.27 17.36
CA HIS A 194 -6.32 15.58 17.64
C HIS A 194 -5.21 16.63 17.60
N PRO A 195 -5.50 17.84 17.12
CA PRO A 195 -4.59 18.96 17.31
C PRO A 195 -4.55 19.28 18.81
N THR A 196 -3.50 18.85 19.50
CA THR A 196 -3.27 19.08 20.94
C THR A 196 -2.77 20.51 21.24
N GLY A 197 -2.89 21.43 20.29
CA GLY A 197 -2.48 22.83 20.42
C GLY A 197 -2.61 23.60 19.10
N ALA A 198 -1.86 24.70 18.96
CA ALA A 198 -1.81 25.53 17.76
C ALA A 198 -0.91 24.95 16.63
N GLY A 199 -0.28 23.80 16.84
CA GLY A 199 0.62 23.15 15.89
C GLY A 199 -0.06 22.08 15.04
N ASP A 200 0.55 21.74 13.89
CA ASP A 200 0.13 20.61 13.05
C ASP A 200 0.58 19.29 13.71
N PRO A 201 -0.36 18.41 14.16
CA PRO A 201 -0.01 17.13 14.79
C PRO A 201 0.62 16.14 13.81
N THR A 202 0.62 16.42 12.51
CA THR A 202 1.23 15.58 11.47
C THR A 202 2.63 16.06 11.06
N HIS A 203 3.11 17.17 11.64
CA HIS A 203 4.40 17.74 11.31
C HIS A 203 5.55 16.76 11.60
N ASP A 204 5.56 16.18 12.80
CA ASP A 204 6.61 15.26 13.25
C ASP A 204 6.63 13.98 12.42
N LEU A 205 5.46 13.48 12.01
CA LEU A 205 5.33 12.34 11.09
C LEU A 205 6.03 12.62 9.75
N ARG A 206 5.75 13.77 9.14
CA ARG A 206 6.37 14.14 7.84
C ARG A 206 7.87 14.39 7.97
N LEU A 207 8.33 14.94 9.10
CA LEU A 207 9.75 15.09 9.38
C LEU A 207 10.45 13.74 9.53
N ALA A 208 9.84 12.79 10.25
CA ALA A 208 10.36 11.44 10.41
C ALA A 208 10.46 10.71 9.06
N ILE A 209 9.43 10.78 8.22
CA ILE A 209 9.44 10.23 6.86
C ILE A 209 10.59 10.85 6.04
N LYS A 210 10.71 12.17 6.06
CA LYS A 210 11.78 12.87 5.33
C LYS A 210 13.18 12.46 5.80
N ALA A 211 13.38 12.32 7.12
CA ALA A 211 14.66 11.91 7.69
C ALA A 211 15.03 10.49 7.25
N LEU A 212 14.10 9.53 7.33
CA LEU A 212 14.31 8.15 6.90
C LEU A 212 14.55 8.03 5.40
N CYS A 213 13.85 8.80 4.57
CA CYS A 213 14.11 8.84 3.13
C CYS A 213 15.56 9.27 2.82
N LEU A 214 16.13 10.21 3.59
CA LEU A 214 17.53 10.63 3.42
C LEU A 214 18.52 9.55 3.88
N GLU A 215 18.16 8.78 4.91
CA GLU A 215 18.97 7.68 5.43
C GLU A 215 18.98 6.47 4.48
N ILE A 216 17.85 6.17 3.84
CA ILE A 216 17.71 5.06 2.89
C ILE A 216 18.27 5.42 1.50
N LEU A 217 18.38 6.70 1.16
CA LEU A 217 18.85 7.16 -0.16
C LEU A 217 20.17 6.49 -0.65
N PRO A 218 21.21 6.28 0.18
CA PRO A 218 22.42 5.58 -0.24
C PRO A 218 22.19 4.11 -0.60
N ASN A 219 21.13 3.50 -0.05
CA ASN A 219 20.70 2.12 -0.33
C ASN A 219 19.79 2.04 -1.55
N ALA A 220 19.64 3.09 -2.37
CA ALA A 220 18.86 3.03 -3.60
C ALA A 220 19.29 1.91 -4.57
N GLY A 221 20.55 1.43 -4.46
CA GLY A 221 21.04 0.25 -5.16
C GLY A 221 20.42 -1.09 -4.72
N LEU A 222 19.52 -1.11 -3.74
CA LEU A 222 18.71 -2.29 -3.39
C LEU A 222 17.92 -2.82 -4.60
N THR A 223 17.63 -1.98 -5.59
CA THR A 223 17.01 -2.41 -6.85
C THR A 223 17.89 -3.39 -7.64
N ASP A 224 19.22 -3.30 -7.50
CA ASP A 224 20.15 -4.21 -8.18
C ASP A 224 20.13 -5.60 -7.55
N ALA A 225 19.70 -5.73 -6.30
CA ALA A 225 19.57 -7.00 -5.60
C ALA A 225 18.51 -7.92 -6.23
N PHE A 226 17.55 -7.37 -7.00
CA PHE A 226 16.60 -8.18 -7.76
C PHE A 226 17.28 -8.95 -8.91
N GLY A 227 18.47 -8.54 -9.35
CA GLY A 227 19.24 -9.25 -10.38
C GLY A 227 18.55 -9.27 -11.75
N PHE A 228 17.70 -8.28 -12.05
CA PHE A 228 17.07 -8.16 -13.36
C PHE A 228 18.11 -7.86 -14.44
N LEU A 229 17.98 -8.53 -15.57
CA LEU A 229 18.82 -8.29 -16.74
C LEU A 229 18.21 -7.18 -17.60
N ASP A 230 19.04 -6.40 -18.30
CA ASP A 230 18.58 -5.31 -19.16
C ASP A 230 17.56 -5.79 -20.23
N TRP A 231 17.72 -7.02 -20.73
CA TRP A 231 16.77 -7.62 -21.67
C TRP A 231 15.41 -7.95 -21.01
N SER A 232 15.39 -8.26 -19.71
CA SER A 232 14.18 -8.56 -18.97
C SER A 232 13.42 -7.30 -18.58
N LEU A 233 14.14 -6.21 -18.26
CA LEU A 233 13.55 -4.90 -17.97
C LEU A 233 13.03 -4.21 -19.24
N ASP A 234 13.69 -4.48 -20.37
CA ASP A 234 13.45 -3.84 -21.67
C ASP A 234 13.26 -2.31 -21.57
N SER A 235 14.10 -1.68 -20.73
CA SER A 235 13.98 -0.26 -20.40
C SER A 235 15.22 0.51 -20.81
N ALA A 236 15.06 1.54 -21.62
CA ALA A 236 16.14 2.49 -21.91
C ALA A 236 16.45 3.44 -20.74
N LEU A 237 15.56 3.55 -19.75
CA LEU A 237 15.79 4.34 -18.54
C LEU A 237 16.39 3.50 -17.40
N GLY A 238 16.13 2.18 -17.39
CA GLY A 238 16.60 1.25 -16.38
C GLY A 238 17.82 0.43 -16.82
N VAL A 239 18.69 0.98 -17.67
CA VAL A 239 19.89 0.26 -18.15
C VAL A 239 20.93 0.16 -17.04
N SER A 240 21.48 -1.03 -16.82
CA SER A 240 22.48 -1.32 -15.78
C SER A 240 23.76 -0.46 -15.87
N ASP A 241 24.10 0.03 -17.05
CA ASP A 241 25.31 0.83 -17.31
C ASP A 241 25.13 2.34 -17.06
N GLY A 242 23.91 2.79 -16.75
CA GLY A 242 23.56 4.20 -16.53
C GLY A 242 23.60 5.10 -17.78
N ARG A 243 23.84 4.55 -18.98
CA ARG A 243 23.92 5.32 -20.25
C ARG A 243 22.56 5.52 -20.89
N VAL A 244 21.69 6.18 -20.13
CA VAL A 244 20.27 6.34 -20.45
C VAL A 244 20.05 7.11 -21.76
N TYR A 245 20.73 8.23 -21.95
CA TYR A 245 20.49 9.07 -23.14
C TYR A 245 20.94 8.39 -24.43
N GLU A 246 22.06 7.68 -24.40
CA GLU A 246 22.55 6.88 -25.52
C GLU A 246 21.57 5.75 -25.86
N ALA A 247 21.07 5.03 -24.85
CA ALA A 247 20.10 3.96 -25.04
C ALA A 247 18.78 4.48 -25.64
N VAL A 248 18.27 5.61 -25.14
CA VAL A 248 17.07 6.26 -25.69
C VAL A 248 17.32 6.68 -27.15
N TRP A 249 18.46 7.30 -27.44
CA TRP A 249 18.80 7.74 -28.80
C TRP A 249 18.88 6.57 -29.77
N GLN A 250 19.52 5.47 -29.39
CA GLN A 250 19.59 4.25 -30.20
C GLN A 250 18.20 3.68 -30.51
N ARG A 251 17.31 3.64 -29.51
CA ARG A 251 15.92 3.16 -29.72
C ARG A 251 15.13 4.08 -30.64
N VAL A 252 15.26 5.39 -30.49
CA VAL A 252 14.60 6.38 -31.37
C VAL A 252 15.03 6.17 -32.82
N GLN A 253 16.32 5.92 -33.09
CA GLN A 253 16.80 5.68 -34.45
C GLN A 253 16.22 4.42 -35.11
N MET A 254 15.85 3.42 -34.30
CA MET A 254 15.27 2.16 -34.76
C MET A 254 13.75 2.23 -34.96
N GLU A 255 13.11 3.32 -34.52
CA GLU A 255 11.65 3.49 -34.63
C GLU A 255 11.20 3.45 -36.10
N PRO A 256 10.19 2.65 -36.46
CA PRO A 256 9.72 2.54 -37.84
C PRO A 256 9.37 3.87 -38.51
N MET A 257 8.93 4.87 -37.74
CA MET A 257 8.60 6.20 -38.24
C MET A 257 9.83 6.98 -38.72
N ASN A 258 11.02 6.65 -38.21
CA ASN A 258 12.28 7.35 -38.52
C ASN A 258 13.05 6.70 -39.67
N LYS A 259 12.47 5.70 -40.35
CA LYS A 259 13.10 5.05 -41.52
C LYS A 259 13.30 6.03 -42.69
N ASP A 260 12.32 6.91 -42.89
CA ASP A 260 12.33 7.91 -43.96
C ASP A 260 12.45 9.31 -43.36
N GLN A 261 13.22 10.20 -43.99
CA GLN A 261 13.33 11.59 -43.54
C GLN A 261 12.03 12.38 -43.72
N VAL A 262 11.24 12.02 -44.74
CA VAL A 262 9.95 12.64 -45.05
C VAL A 262 8.89 11.58 -44.87
N THR A 263 7.97 11.80 -43.94
CA THR A 263 6.89 10.83 -43.72
C THR A 263 5.92 10.86 -44.91
N PRO A 264 5.29 9.73 -45.25
CA PRO A 264 4.32 9.65 -46.36
C PRO A 264 3.16 10.65 -46.26
N ALA A 265 2.86 11.16 -45.06
CA ALA A 265 1.84 12.17 -44.84
C ALA A 265 2.14 13.53 -45.50
N TYR A 266 3.41 13.82 -45.82
CA TYR A 266 3.83 15.04 -46.52
C TYR A 266 3.97 14.86 -48.03
N ALA A 267 3.79 13.64 -48.55
CA ALA A 267 3.76 13.36 -49.98
C ALA A 267 2.36 13.68 -50.54
N VAL A 268 2.03 14.97 -50.62
CA VAL A 268 0.86 15.52 -51.33
C VAL A 268 1.32 16.14 -52.63
#